data_AF-A0A9P6A621-F1
#
_entry.id   AF-A0A9P6A621-F1
#
_cell.length_a   1.000
_cell.length_b   1.000
_cell.length_c   1.000
_cell.angle_alpha   90.00
_cell.angle_beta   90.00
_cell.angle_gamma   90.00
#
_symmetry.space_group_name_H-M   'P 1'
#
loop_
_entity.id
_entity.type
_entity.pdbx_description
1 polymer ?
#
loop_
_entity_poly.entity_id
_entity_poly.type
_entity_poly.pdbx_seq_one_letter_code
_entity_poly.pdbx_strand_id
1 'polypeptide(L)'
;MGANSHHDSPIFKLQLELLGEIFVLAKSSTLRSRDNGTLKSEGGCGWLNVVGVCRTWQEIALNTAQIWNRFDMPDIKHVEWALLLLARSKDVPLFVECASPCKNTNVLCAIGPHLPRIQELYLPARSSQILSFFVAKGLRFLGLRPLDNASSPVIEGVLKIDTPILSCLELVRVDLPASIPCLPLLRRLYIGSMEGFCDMTVKSLLLFLRSTPSLESLEIIHALRKPTALSYPTVDLPKLSRISLTSKYFQTSLLFQHIRYPSSSAVGFISTDPPKASLNSLDSSLTLQAVTQLRRSTD
;
A
#
# COMPACT_ATOMS: atom_id res chain seq x y z
N MET A 1 -32.91 -48.27 -15.82
CA MET A 1 -32.44 -47.98 -14.44
C MET A 1 -30.93 -48.12 -14.42
N GLY A 2 -30.20 -47.03 -14.62
CA GLY A 2 -28.74 -46.99 -14.47
C GLY A 2 -28.41 -45.93 -13.44
N ALA A 3 -28.02 -46.34 -12.25
CA ALA A 3 -27.54 -45.44 -11.21
C ALA A 3 -26.13 -44.99 -11.61
N ASN A 4 -26.03 -43.78 -12.16
CA ASN A 4 -24.77 -43.20 -12.61
C ASN A 4 -23.81 -42.99 -11.44
N SER A 5 -22.64 -43.60 -11.56
CA SER A 5 -21.48 -43.50 -10.68
C SER A 5 -20.82 -42.11 -10.79
N HIS A 6 -21.42 -41.09 -10.19
CA HIS A 6 -20.81 -39.75 -10.06
C HIS A 6 -19.73 -39.66 -8.96
N HIS A 7 -19.47 -40.75 -8.23
CA HIS A 7 -18.54 -40.78 -7.10
C HIS A 7 -17.04 -40.80 -7.47
N ASP A 8 -16.69 -40.97 -8.75
CA ASP A 8 -15.27 -41.07 -9.17
C ASP A 8 -14.66 -39.76 -9.69
N SER A 9 -15.39 -38.64 -9.66
CA SER A 9 -14.78 -37.36 -10.04
C SER A 9 -13.62 -37.04 -9.09
N PRO A 10 -12.39 -36.79 -9.60
CA PRO A 10 -11.20 -36.53 -8.78
C PRO A 10 -11.39 -35.40 -7.75
N ILE A 11 -12.30 -34.46 -8.03
CA ILE A 11 -12.55 -33.31 -7.18
C ILE A 11 -13.17 -33.67 -5.83
N PHE A 12 -13.88 -34.80 -5.73
CA PHE A 12 -14.45 -35.29 -4.47
C PHE A 12 -13.43 -36.03 -3.60
N LYS A 13 -12.21 -36.28 -4.11
CA LYS A 13 -11.10 -36.89 -3.34
C LYS A 13 -10.25 -35.84 -2.63
N LEU A 14 -10.49 -34.56 -2.88
CA LEU A 14 -9.74 -33.49 -2.24
C LEU A 14 -10.20 -33.35 -0.78
N GLN A 15 -9.24 -33.26 0.15
CA GLN A 15 -9.52 -32.97 1.56
C GLN A 15 -10.18 -31.59 1.70
N LEU A 16 -11.11 -31.46 2.64
CA LEU A 16 -11.91 -30.24 2.85
C LEU A 16 -11.01 -29.05 3.20
N GLU A 17 -9.93 -29.32 3.95
CA GLU A 17 -8.91 -28.36 4.36
C GLU A 17 -8.19 -27.76 3.14
N LEU A 18 -7.74 -28.62 2.21
CA LEU A 18 -7.07 -28.20 0.98
C LEU A 18 -8.01 -27.37 0.10
N LEU A 19 -9.30 -27.71 0.06
CA LEU A 19 -10.27 -26.93 -0.67
C LEU A 19 -10.44 -25.52 -0.07
N GLY A 20 -10.47 -25.43 1.26
CA GLY A 20 -10.48 -24.15 1.98
C GLY A 20 -9.25 -23.29 1.66
N GLU A 21 -8.05 -23.89 1.62
CA GLU A 21 -6.82 -23.20 1.22
C GLU A 21 -6.87 -22.71 -0.23
N ILE A 22 -7.37 -23.53 -1.16
CA ILE A 22 -7.56 -23.13 -2.55
C ILE A 22 -8.50 -21.92 -2.63
N PHE A 23 -9.56 -21.87 -1.83
CA PHE A 23 -10.49 -20.74 -1.83
C PHE A 23 -9.82 -19.46 -1.31
N VAL A 24 -8.99 -19.56 -0.27
CA VAL A 24 -8.19 -18.44 0.23
C VAL A 24 -7.23 -17.93 -0.85
N LEU A 25 -6.53 -18.83 -1.54
CA LEU A 25 -5.61 -18.47 -2.64
C LEU A 25 -6.34 -17.86 -3.85
N ALA A 26 -7.50 -18.41 -4.21
CA ALA A 26 -8.34 -17.87 -5.28
C ALA A 26 -8.79 -16.44 -4.96
N LYS A 27 -9.25 -16.20 -3.72
CA LYS A 27 -9.56 -14.85 -3.23
C LYS A 27 -8.35 -13.92 -3.32
N SER A 28 -7.18 -14.33 -2.82
CA SER A 28 -5.95 -13.50 -2.89
C SER A 28 -5.54 -13.14 -4.32
N SER A 29 -5.72 -14.06 -5.28
CA SER A 29 -5.37 -13.85 -6.68
C SER A 29 -6.24 -12.79 -7.35
N THR A 30 -7.56 -12.78 -7.04
CA THR A 30 -8.47 -11.74 -7.54
C THR A 30 -8.10 -10.33 -7.05
N LEU A 31 -7.49 -10.23 -5.87
CA LEU A 31 -7.12 -8.95 -5.27
C LEU A 31 -5.86 -8.36 -5.89
N ARG A 32 -4.83 -9.18 -6.14
CA ARG A 32 -3.57 -8.72 -6.76
C ARG A 32 -3.77 -8.11 -8.16
N SER A 33 -4.79 -8.56 -8.89
CA SER A 33 -5.09 -8.01 -10.21
C SER A 33 -5.56 -6.55 -10.18
N ARG A 34 -6.05 -6.06 -9.04
CA ARG A 34 -6.62 -4.71 -8.91
C ARG A 34 -5.57 -3.61 -8.75
N ASP A 35 -4.36 -3.95 -8.31
CA ASP A 35 -3.28 -3.00 -8.05
C ASP A 35 -2.65 -2.41 -9.33
N ASN A 36 -2.92 -2.99 -10.51
CA ASN A 36 -2.35 -2.52 -11.79
C ASN A 36 -3.08 -1.34 -12.45
N GLY A 37 -4.00 -0.69 -11.74
CA GLY A 37 -4.45 0.69 -12.02
C GLY A 37 -5.23 0.99 -13.31
N THR A 38 -5.44 0.03 -14.21
CA THR A 38 -5.92 0.36 -15.57
C THR A 38 -7.30 -0.16 -15.97
N LEU A 39 -8.00 -0.97 -15.19
CA LEU A 39 -9.35 -1.42 -15.55
C LEU A 39 -10.29 -1.39 -14.34
N LYS A 40 -11.37 -0.62 -14.49
CA LYS A 40 -12.55 -0.68 -13.61
C LYS A 40 -13.12 -2.09 -13.69
N SER A 41 -12.62 -3.00 -12.85
CA SER A 41 -13.26 -4.30 -12.66
C SER A 41 -14.69 -4.01 -12.19
N GLU A 42 -15.67 -4.35 -13.01
CA GLU A 42 -17.08 -4.23 -12.68
C GLU A 42 -17.40 -5.15 -11.49
N GLY A 43 -17.25 -4.60 -10.27
CA GLY A 43 -17.98 -4.89 -9.02
C GLY A 43 -18.12 -6.33 -8.52
N GLY A 44 -17.50 -7.33 -9.14
CA GLY A 44 -17.67 -8.72 -8.78
C GLY A 44 -16.64 -9.16 -7.74
N CYS A 45 -17.09 -9.47 -6.51
CA CYS A 45 -16.35 -10.34 -5.60
C CYS A 45 -16.26 -11.75 -6.22
N GLY A 46 -15.38 -11.96 -7.20
CA GLY A 46 -15.31 -13.19 -8.00
C GLY A 46 -15.11 -14.46 -7.17
N TRP A 47 -14.56 -14.33 -5.95
CA TRP A 47 -14.45 -15.44 -5.00
C TRP A 47 -15.81 -15.94 -4.48
N LEU A 48 -16.87 -15.11 -4.49
CA LEU A 48 -18.22 -15.54 -4.10
C LEU A 48 -18.80 -16.57 -5.07
N ASN A 49 -18.32 -16.62 -6.32
CA ASN A 49 -18.75 -17.65 -7.28
C ASN A 49 -18.42 -19.06 -6.78
N VAL A 50 -17.34 -19.20 -5.99
CA VAL A 50 -16.94 -20.47 -5.35
C VAL A 50 -18.02 -20.96 -4.38
N VAL A 51 -18.69 -20.05 -3.67
CA VAL A 51 -19.79 -20.36 -2.73
C VAL A 51 -21.03 -20.88 -3.48
N GLY A 52 -21.17 -20.55 -4.78
CA GLY A 52 -22.31 -20.95 -5.60
C GLY A 52 -22.16 -22.30 -6.32
N VAL A 53 -21.00 -22.96 -6.26
CA VAL A 53 -20.72 -24.17 -7.05
C VAL A 53 -21.53 -25.38 -6.58
N CYS A 54 -21.44 -25.72 -5.29
CA CYS A 54 -22.22 -26.79 -4.67
C CYS A 54 -22.35 -26.57 -3.16
N ARG A 55 -23.21 -27.35 -2.48
CA ARG A 55 -23.45 -27.23 -1.02
C ARG A 55 -22.18 -27.44 -0.21
N THR A 56 -21.35 -28.42 -0.56
CA THR A 56 -20.09 -28.70 0.13
C THR A 56 -19.11 -27.52 0.02
N TRP A 57 -18.99 -26.90 -1.15
CA TRP A 57 -18.13 -25.72 -1.35
C TRP A 57 -18.65 -24.52 -0.57
N GLN A 58 -19.97 -24.33 -0.55
CA GLN A 58 -20.60 -23.31 0.27
C GLN A 58 -20.28 -23.51 1.76
N GLU A 59 -20.48 -24.71 2.30
CA GLU A 59 -20.20 -25.02 3.71
C GLU A 59 -18.73 -24.81 4.07
N ILE A 60 -17.80 -25.26 3.23
CA ILE A 60 -16.36 -25.05 3.43
C ILE A 60 -16.04 -23.55 3.43
N ALA A 61 -16.56 -22.80 2.45
CA ALA A 61 -16.32 -21.37 2.35
C ALA A 61 -16.88 -20.61 3.56
N LEU A 62 -18.10 -20.97 4.02
CA LEU A 62 -18.73 -20.39 5.20
C LEU A 62 -17.95 -20.67 6.49
N ASN A 63 -17.32 -21.84 6.60
CA ASN A 63 -16.55 -22.24 7.78
C ASN A 63 -15.10 -21.75 7.77
N THR A 64 -14.57 -21.32 6.62
CA THR A 64 -13.19 -20.85 6.46
C THR A 64 -13.07 -19.34 6.72
N ALA A 65 -12.77 -18.98 7.97
CA ALA A 65 -12.75 -17.58 8.44
C ALA A 65 -11.86 -16.62 7.62
N GLN A 66 -10.73 -17.11 7.09
CA GLN A 66 -9.79 -16.32 6.27
C GLN A 66 -10.41 -15.81 4.97
N ILE A 67 -11.45 -16.46 4.46
CA ILE A 67 -12.18 -15.99 3.28
C ILE A 67 -12.98 -14.72 3.60
N TRP A 68 -13.33 -14.47 4.87
CA TRP A 68 -14.20 -13.37 5.30
C TRP A 68 -13.44 -12.19 5.91
N ASN A 69 -12.11 -12.23 5.91
CA ASN A 69 -11.28 -11.28 6.65
C ASN A 69 -10.92 -9.98 5.90
N ARG A 70 -11.42 -9.78 4.68
CA ARG A 70 -11.12 -8.60 3.86
C ARG A 70 -12.40 -7.84 3.57
N PHE A 71 -12.38 -6.55 3.86
CA PHE A 71 -13.52 -5.64 3.74
C PHE A 71 -13.21 -4.63 2.64
N ASP A 72 -13.90 -4.73 1.50
CA ASP A 72 -13.92 -3.68 0.48
C ASP A 72 -15.16 -2.81 0.72
N MET A 73 -14.96 -1.67 1.39
CA MET A 73 -16.06 -0.84 1.89
C MET A 73 -16.96 -0.24 0.80
N PRO A 74 -16.46 0.18 -0.38
CA PRO A 74 -17.31 0.51 -1.53
C PRO A 74 -18.41 -0.51 -1.84
N ASP A 75 -18.16 -1.81 -1.63
CA ASP A 75 -19.09 -2.88 -1.94
C ASP A 75 -20.10 -3.12 -0.80
N ILE A 76 -19.79 -2.67 0.41
CA ILE A 76 -20.62 -2.85 1.61
C ILE A 76 -21.57 -1.66 1.78
N LYS A 77 -22.73 -1.75 1.13
CA LYS A 77 -23.78 -0.72 1.22
C LYS A 77 -24.53 -0.73 2.55
N HIS A 78 -24.63 -1.91 3.19
CA HIS A 78 -25.46 -2.13 4.37
C HIS A 78 -24.62 -2.64 5.54
N VAL A 79 -24.93 -2.17 6.75
CA VAL A 79 -24.18 -2.48 7.98
C VAL A 79 -24.29 -3.97 8.35
N GLU A 80 -25.40 -4.60 8.00
CA GLU A 80 -25.69 -6.02 8.23
C GLU A 80 -24.68 -6.91 7.51
N TRP A 81 -24.23 -6.51 6.31
CA TRP A 81 -23.18 -7.21 5.59
C TRP A 81 -21.85 -7.10 6.32
N ALA A 82 -21.49 -5.92 6.83
CA ALA A 82 -20.27 -5.74 7.61
C ALA A 82 -20.28 -6.61 8.86
N LEU A 83 -21.38 -6.63 9.60
CA LEU A 83 -21.56 -7.47 10.79
C LEU A 83 -21.48 -8.96 10.44
N LEU A 84 -22.06 -9.38 9.32
CA LEU A 84 -21.97 -10.77 8.85
C LEU A 84 -20.52 -11.16 8.48
N LEU A 85 -19.81 -10.30 7.75
CA LEU A 85 -18.39 -10.52 7.42
C LEU A 85 -17.54 -10.60 8.70
N LEU A 86 -17.78 -9.69 9.66
CA LEU A 86 -17.09 -9.67 10.95
C LEU A 86 -17.36 -10.96 11.74
N ALA A 87 -18.62 -11.38 11.86
CA ALA A 87 -18.98 -12.63 12.55
C ALA A 87 -18.30 -13.85 11.92
N ARG A 88 -18.24 -13.93 10.58
CA ARG A 88 -17.60 -15.04 9.86
C ARG A 88 -16.08 -15.01 9.90
N SER A 89 -15.48 -13.83 10.01
CA SER A 89 -14.03 -13.69 10.15
C SER A 89 -13.49 -14.19 11.50
N LYS A 90 -14.35 -14.51 12.48
CA LYS A 90 -13.96 -15.01 13.81
C LYS A 90 -12.87 -14.13 14.43
N ASP A 91 -11.71 -14.69 14.77
CA ASP A 91 -10.57 -13.96 15.35
C ASP A 91 -9.41 -13.75 14.36
N VAL A 92 -9.59 -14.05 13.07
CA VAL A 92 -8.48 -13.90 12.12
C VAL A 92 -8.15 -12.41 11.87
N PRO A 93 -6.90 -12.09 11.49
CA PRO A 93 -6.51 -10.73 11.13
C PRO A 93 -7.36 -10.15 10.00
N LEU A 94 -7.69 -8.87 10.13
CA LEU A 94 -8.55 -8.13 9.20
C LEU A 94 -7.76 -7.22 8.26
N PHE A 95 -8.29 -7.10 7.05
CA PHE A 95 -7.78 -6.27 5.96
C PHE A 95 -8.91 -5.34 5.53
N VAL A 96 -8.77 -4.04 5.76
CA VAL A 96 -9.84 -3.07 5.49
C VAL A 96 -9.39 -2.12 4.41
N GLU A 97 -10.15 -2.07 3.32
CA GLU A 97 -9.91 -1.21 2.18
C GLU A 97 -11.11 -0.28 1.96
N CYS A 98 -10.85 1.01 2.06
CA CYS A 98 -11.82 2.07 1.84
C CYS A 98 -11.40 2.88 0.60
N ALA A 99 -11.71 2.37 -0.59
CA ALA A 99 -11.36 3.07 -1.84
C ALA A 99 -12.23 4.33 -2.09
N SER A 100 -13.34 4.48 -1.38
CA SER A 100 -14.25 5.64 -1.45
C SER A 100 -14.56 6.16 -0.03
N PRO A 101 -14.97 7.43 0.16
CA PRO A 101 -15.33 7.89 1.50
C PRO A 101 -16.59 7.12 1.90
N CYS A 102 -16.49 6.36 2.99
CA CYS A 102 -17.62 5.63 3.52
C CYS A 102 -18.73 6.62 3.91
N LYS A 103 -19.73 6.77 3.04
CA LYS A 103 -20.94 7.55 3.36
C LYS A 103 -21.70 6.94 4.52
N ASN A 104 -21.57 5.62 4.70
CA ASN A 104 -22.21 4.88 5.76
C ASN A 104 -21.29 4.80 6.99
N THR A 105 -21.41 5.78 7.88
CA THR A 105 -20.67 5.82 9.15
C THR A 105 -21.00 4.64 10.05
N ASN A 106 -22.19 4.02 9.93
CA ASN A 106 -22.56 2.85 10.72
C ASN A 106 -21.66 1.65 10.44
N VAL A 107 -21.15 1.50 9.21
CA VAL A 107 -20.21 0.42 8.88
C VAL A 107 -18.89 0.63 9.62
N LEU A 108 -18.40 1.88 9.67
CA LEU A 108 -17.18 2.21 10.42
C LEU A 108 -17.38 1.99 11.92
N CYS A 109 -18.54 2.38 12.46
CA CYS A 109 -18.90 2.12 13.85
C CYS A 109 -18.92 0.61 14.16
N ALA A 110 -19.40 -0.22 13.23
CA ALA A 110 -19.41 -1.68 13.38
C ALA A 110 -17.98 -2.29 13.33
N ILE A 111 -17.07 -1.69 12.57
CA ILE A 111 -15.67 -2.16 12.48
C ILE A 111 -14.83 -1.68 13.69
N GLY A 112 -15.19 -0.55 14.30
CA GLY A 112 -14.47 0.07 15.43
C GLY A 112 -14.11 -0.86 16.60
N PRO A 113 -14.98 -1.78 17.05
CA PRO A 113 -14.63 -2.75 18.08
C PRO A 113 -13.55 -3.77 17.66
N HIS A 114 -13.34 -3.96 16.36
CA HIS A 114 -12.42 -4.96 15.80
C HIS A 114 -11.07 -4.38 15.34
N LEU A 115 -10.80 -3.10 15.62
CA LEU A 115 -9.56 -2.43 15.25
C LEU A 115 -8.27 -3.14 15.68
N PRO A 116 -8.19 -3.80 16.87
CA PRO A 116 -6.99 -4.55 17.25
C PRO A 116 -6.64 -5.70 16.30
N ARG A 117 -7.62 -6.19 15.52
CA ARG A 117 -7.43 -7.26 14.53
C ARG A 117 -7.00 -6.74 13.16
N ILE A 118 -7.12 -5.43 12.89
CA ILE A 118 -6.78 -4.86 11.58
C ILE A 118 -5.26 -4.80 11.43
N GLN A 119 -4.75 -5.53 10.46
CA GLN A 119 -3.33 -5.53 10.12
C GLN A 119 -3.02 -4.66 8.90
N GLU A 120 -3.96 -4.56 7.96
CA GLU A 120 -3.83 -3.73 6.77
C GLU A 120 -5.02 -2.80 6.65
N LEU A 121 -4.73 -1.51 6.51
CA LEU A 121 -5.72 -0.46 6.43
C LEU A 121 -5.41 0.45 5.26
N TYR A 122 -6.31 0.49 4.28
CA TYR A 122 -6.27 1.45 3.19
C TYR A 122 -7.42 2.44 3.37
N LEU A 123 -7.10 3.73 3.49
CA LEU A 123 -8.08 4.78 3.72
C LEU A 123 -8.00 5.88 2.68
N PRO A 124 -9.13 6.57 2.44
CA PRO A 124 -9.09 7.80 1.72
C PRO A 124 -8.46 8.89 2.59
N ALA A 125 -7.57 9.70 2.03
CA ALA A 125 -6.76 10.65 2.81
C ALA A 125 -7.59 11.73 3.55
N ARG A 126 -8.80 12.04 3.06
CA ARG A 126 -9.75 12.95 3.75
C ARG A 126 -10.45 12.34 4.96
N SER A 127 -10.36 11.04 5.13
CA SER A 127 -10.97 10.32 6.24
C SER A 127 -10.10 10.30 7.49
N SER A 128 -9.29 11.34 7.71
CA SER A 128 -8.42 11.50 8.89
C SER A 128 -9.19 11.54 10.21
N GLN A 129 -10.48 11.91 10.19
CA GLN A 129 -11.37 11.76 11.35
C GLN A 129 -11.62 10.30 11.71
N ILE A 130 -11.60 9.38 10.75
CA ILE A 130 -11.70 7.96 11.07
C ILE A 130 -10.45 7.57 11.87
N LEU A 131 -9.30 8.12 11.47
CA LEU A 131 -7.98 7.82 12.04
C LEU A 131 -7.83 8.20 13.52
N SER A 132 -8.57 9.20 14.02
CA SER A 132 -8.64 9.44 15.47
C SER A 132 -9.31 8.32 16.27
N PHE A 133 -10.11 7.45 15.64
CA PHE A 133 -10.68 6.29 16.31
C PHE A 133 -9.72 5.09 16.35
N PHE A 134 -8.65 5.08 15.55
CA PHE A 134 -7.74 3.95 15.48
C PHE A 134 -6.61 4.11 16.48
N VAL A 135 -6.67 3.38 17.59
CA VAL A 135 -5.46 2.93 18.30
C VAL A 135 -5.20 1.50 17.87
N ALA A 136 -4.74 1.34 16.63
CA ALA A 136 -4.52 0.02 16.04
C ALA A 136 -3.09 -0.45 16.36
N LYS A 137 -2.88 -0.94 17.59
CA LYS A 137 -1.59 -1.52 18.02
C LYS A 137 -1.09 -2.67 17.11
N GLY A 138 -2.02 -3.29 16.37
CA GLY A 138 -1.77 -4.39 15.44
C GLY A 138 -1.49 -3.97 13.98
N LEU A 139 -1.48 -2.67 13.66
CA LEU A 139 -1.43 -2.22 12.27
C LEU A 139 -0.02 -2.38 11.68
N ARG A 140 0.09 -3.20 10.62
CA ARG A 140 1.36 -3.50 9.93
C ARG A 140 1.50 -2.79 8.59
N PHE A 141 0.37 -2.51 7.95
CA PHE A 141 0.28 -1.80 6.68
C PHE A 141 -0.73 -0.65 6.79
N LEU A 142 -0.33 0.56 6.38
CA LEU A 142 -1.20 1.71 6.24
C LEU A 142 -1.06 2.30 4.83
N GLY A 143 -2.17 2.41 4.10
CA GLY A 143 -2.24 3.05 2.80
C GLY A 143 -3.19 4.24 2.83
N LEU A 144 -2.75 5.38 2.30
CA LEU A 144 -3.52 6.61 2.22
C LEU A 144 -3.55 7.09 0.77
N ARG A 145 -4.75 7.21 0.19
CA ARG A 145 -4.96 7.66 -1.19
C ARG A 145 -6.05 8.75 -1.23
N PRO A 146 -5.95 9.84 -2.00
CA PRO A 146 -7.05 10.78 -2.11
C PRO A 146 -8.19 10.18 -2.93
N LEU A 147 -9.36 10.76 -2.75
CA LEU A 147 -10.60 10.36 -3.41
C LEU A 147 -10.82 11.08 -4.73
N ASP A 148 -10.36 12.31 -4.77
CA ASP A 148 -10.63 13.26 -5.83
C ASP A 148 -9.34 13.98 -6.24
N ASN A 149 -9.43 14.70 -7.36
CA ASN A 149 -8.31 15.47 -7.88
C ASN A 149 -8.04 16.76 -7.11
N ALA A 150 -8.76 16.99 -6.02
CA ALA A 150 -8.63 18.17 -5.21
C ALA A 150 -7.31 18.17 -4.40
N SER A 151 -7.04 19.29 -3.74
CA SER A 151 -5.80 19.54 -3.01
C SER A 151 -5.42 18.38 -2.06
N SER A 152 -4.12 18.09 -2.01
CA SER A 152 -3.50 17.10 -1.13
C SER A 152 -3.86 17.42 0.33
N PRO A 153 -4.55 16.52 1.05
CA PRO A 153 -4.83 16.74 2.45
C PRO A 153 -3.54 16.58 3.26
N VAL A 154 -3.29 17.53 4.16
CA VAL A 154 -2.16 17.45 5.11
C VAL A 154 -2.49 16.43 6.19
N ILE A 155 -1.56 15.49 6.41
CA ILE A 155 -1.76 14.33 7.29
C ILE A 155 -1.20 14.57 8.71
N GLU A 156 -1.47 15.73 9.29
CA GLU A 156 -0.91 16.11 10.61
C GLU A 156 -1.46 15.31 11.82
N GLY A 157 -2.50 14.48 11.62
CA GLY A 157 -3.12 13.65 12.67
C GLY A 157 -2.91 12.15 12.53
N VAL A 158 -2.81 11.63 11.31
CA VAL A 158 -2.85 10.17 11.07
C VAL A 158 -1.58 9.48 11.52
N LEU A 159 -0.43 10.11 11.29
CA LEU A 159 0.84 9.48 11.66
C LEU A 159 1.04 9.50 13.18
N LYS A 160 0.35 10.37 13.93
CA LYS A 160 0.41 10.43 15.39
C LYS A 160 -0.20 9.21 16.08
N ILE A 161 -0.81 8.29 15.33
CA ILE A 161 -1.35 7.05 15.88
C ILE A 161 -0.21 6.17 16.36
N ASP A 162 -0.34 5.68 17.59
CA ASP A 162 0.55 4.66 18.17
C ASP A 162 0.43 3.35 17.38
N THR A 163 1.26 3.23 16.35
CA THR A 163 1.37 2.06 15.46
C THR A 163 2.81 1.54 15.49
N PRO A 164 3.27 1.02 16.65
CA PRO A 164 4.69 0.71 16.85
C PRO A 164 5.20 -0.39 15.92
N ILE A 165 4.29 -1.23 15.41
CA ILE A 165 4.59 -2.34 14.49
C ILE A 165 4.33 -2.04 13.02
N LEU A 166 4.08 -0.77 12.67
CA LEU A 166 3.86 -0.36 11.28
C LEU A 166 5.11 -0.64 10.46
N SER A 167 4.97 -1.52 9.47
CA SER A 167 6.07 -2.03 8.65
C SER A 167 6.01 -1.57 7.20
N CYS A 168 4.83 -1.17 6.72
CA CYS A 168 4.60 -0.72 5.37
C CYS A 168 3.71 0.53 5.39
N LEU A 169 4.15 1.59 4.73
CA LEU A 169 3.43 2.84 4.59
C LEU A 169 3.34 3.21 3.12
N GLU A 170 2.12 3.39 2.63
CA GLU A 170 1.83 3.80 1.27
C GLU A 170 1.11 5.15 1.28
N LEU A 171 1.72 6.16 0.66
CA LEU A 171 1.19 7.51 0.58
C LEU A 171 1.03 7.89 -0.89
N VAL A 172 -0.20 7.95 -1.38
CA VAL A 172 -0.49 8.41 -2.74
C VAL A 172 -1.08 9.79 -2.63
N ARG A 173 -0.46 10.79 -3.28
CA ARG A 173 -0.93 12.19 -3.35
C ARG A 173 -1.25 12.75 -1.96
N VAL A 174 -0.33 12.51 -1.05
CA VAL A 174 -0.39 12.92 0.34
C VAL A 174 0.91 13.63 0.66
N ASP A 175 0.82 14.82 1.24
CA ASP A 175 2.00 15.51 1.73
C ASP A 175 2.43 14.97 3.08
N LEU A 176 3.74 14.74 3.22
CA LEU A 176 4.36 14.41 4.48
C LEU A 176 4.28 15.61 5.43
N PRO A 177 3.80 15.44 6.67
CA PRO A 177 3.79 16.53 7.63
C PRO A 177 5.22 16.92 8.01
N ALA A 178 5.42 18.15 8.49
CA ALA A 178 6.76 18.64 8.84
C ALA A 178 7.38 17.87 10.02
N SER A 179 6.55 17.38 10.93
CA SER A 179 6.94 16.53 12.05
C SER A 179 6.27 15.16 11.90
N ILE A 180 7.09 14.11 11.91
CA ILE A 180 6.61 12.75 11.73
C ILE A 180 7.11 11.92 12.91
N PRO A 181 6.25 11.12 13.54
CA PRO A 181 6.67 10.23 14.62
C PRO A 181 7.72 9.24 14.13
N CYS A 182 8.52 8.77 15.09
CA CYS A 182 9.47 7.70 14.85
C CYS A 182 8.71 6.43 14.48
N LEU A 183 8.99 5.87 13.30
CA LEU A 183 8.43 4.59 12.85
C LEU A 183 9.60 3.59 12.76
N PRO A 184 10.12 3.11 13.90
CA PRO A 184 11.38 2.37 13.96
C PRO A 184 11.32 1.01 13.26
N LEU A 185 10.12 0.47 13.05
CA LEU A 185 9.86 -0.80 12.37
C LEU A 185 9.40 -0.63 10.92
N LEU A 186 9.35 0.60 10.39
CA LEU A 186 8.98 0.83 9.01
C LEU A 186 10.06 0.26 8.08
N ARG A 187 9.67 -0.71 7.24
CA ARG A 187 10.53 -1.40 6.29
C ARG A 187 10.25 -0.99 4.85
N ARG A 188 9.00 -0.68 4.52
CA ARG A 188 8.60 -0.30 3.17
C ARG A 188 7.90 1.04 3.17
N LEU A 189 8.40 1.95 2.35
CA LEU A 189 7.77 3.25 2.11
C LEU A 189 7.52 3.38 0.60
N TYR A 190 6.26 3.63 0.25
CA TYR A 190 5.86 4.01 -1.09
C TYR A 190 5.25 5.40 -1.04
N ILE A 191 5.74 6.31 -1.88
CA ILE A 191 5.18 7.65 -2.06
C ILE A 191 4.89 7.89 -3.53
N GLY A 192 3.62 7.89 -3.90
CA GLY A 192 3.16 8.14 -5.27
C GLY A 192 2.47 9.49 -5.40
N SER A 193 2.51 10.09 -6.57
CA SER A 193 1.64 11.19 -6.95
C SER A 193 1.28 11.08 -8.43
N MET A 194 0.20 11.75 -8.82
CA MET A 194 -0.02 12.07 -10.22
C MET A 194 0.85 13.28 -10.60
N GLU A 195 1.25 13.39 -11.86
CA GLU A 195 2.08 14.50 -12.32
C GLU A 195 1.42 15.86 -12.00
N GLY A 196 2.17 16.74 -11.32
CA GLY A 196 1.74 18.10 -10.98
C GLY A 196 0.91 18.24 -9.69
N PHE A 197 0.72 17.18 -8.91
CA PHE A 197 -0.15 17.21 -7.72
C PHE A 197 0.56 17.13 -6.35
N CYS A 198 1.88 16.98 -6.30
CA CYS A 198 2.59 16.87 -5.03
C CYS A 198 3.66 17.94 -4.88
N ASP A 199 3.65 18.59 -3.72
CA ASP A 199 4.58 19.65 -3.33
C ASP A 199 5.66 19.14 -2.37
N MET A 200 5.83 17.81 -2.26
CA MET A 200 6.80 17.23 -1.35
C MET A 200 8.23 17.66 -1.72
N THR A 201 8.88 18.27 -0.74
CA THR A 201 10.27 18.74 -0.88
C THR A 201 11.24 17.61 -0.56
N VAL A 202 12.41 17.60 -1.21
CA VAL A 202 13.51 16.68 -0.87
C VAL A 202 13.88 16.80 0.61
N LYS A 203 13.87 18.02 1.18
CA LYS A 203 14.13 18.25 2.60
C LYS A 203 13.12 17.53 3.49
N SER A 204 11.83 17.64 3.19
CA SER A 204 10.76 17.00 3.97
C SER A 204 10.89 15.48 3.94
N LEU A 205 11.17 14.92 2.76
CA LEU A 205 11.44 13.49 2.61
C LEU A 205 12.65 13.04 3.43
N LEU A 206 13.78 13.74 3.35
CA LEU A 206 14.99 13.37 4.09
C LEU A 206 14.78 13.46 5.62
N LEU A 207 14.02 14.46 6.08
CA LEU A 207 13.63 14.55 7.49
C LEU A 207 12.78 13.35 7.92
N PHE A 208 11.86 12.87 7.06
CA PHE A 208 11.11 11.63 7.33
C PHE A 208 12.01 10.39 7.37
N LEU A 209 12.88 10.24 6.36
CA LEU A 209 13.76 9.08 6.24
C LEU A 209 14.70 8.96 7.45
N ARG A 210 15.14 10.09 8.03
CA ARG A 210 15.96 10.11 9.25
C ARG A 210 15.28 9.43 10.44
N SER A 211 13.94 9.44 10.50
CA SER A 211 13.14 8.80 11.55
C SER A 211 12.80 7.34 11.27
N THR A 212 13.35 6.74 10.21
CA THR A 212 13.03 5.37 9.75
C THR A 212 14.28 4.57 9.39
N PRO A 213 15.24 4.37 10.33
CA PRO A 213 16.52 3.73 10.04
C PRO A 213 16.42 2.25 9.63
N SER A 214 15.28 1.60 9.87
CA SER A 214 15.02 0.20 9.47
C SER A 214 14.46 0.05 8.05
N LEU A 215 14.39 1.12 7.27
CA LEU A 215 13.79 1.08 5.94
C LEU A 215 14.58 0.16 5.00
N GLU A 216 13.89 -0.80 4.40
CA GLU A 216 14.42 -1.82 3.48
C GLU A 216 14.08 -1.50 2.02
N SER A 217 12.94 -0.86 1.76
CA SER A 217 12.47 -0.49 0.42
C SER A 217 11.89 0.92 0.41
N LEU A 218 12.40 1.76 -0.49
CA LEU A 218 11.91 3.11 -0.75
C LEU A 218 11.50 3.24 -2.21
N GLU A 219 10.23 3.56 -2.47
CA GLU A 219 9.73 3.81 -3.81
C GLU A 219 9.03 5.16 -3.87
N ILE A 220 9.44 5.99 -4.82
CA ILE A 220 8.94 7.36 -4.99
C ILE A 220 8.55 7.53 -6.45
N ILE A 221 7.29 7.87 -6.71
CA ILE A 221 6.74 8.01 -8.05
C ILE A 221 6.08 9.38 -8.19
N HIS A 222 6.68 10.26 -8.98
CA HIS A 222 6.20 11.62 -9.30
C HIS A 222 5.87 12.52 -8.08
N ALA A 223 6.35 12.17 -6.89
CA ALA A 223 5.99 12.87 -5.66
C ALA A 223 6.91 14.06 -5.34
N LEU A 224 8.12 14.12 -5.90
CA LEU A 224 9.07 15.18 -5.56
C LEU A 224 8.93 16.40 -6.47
N ARG A 225 8.86 17.58 -5.83
CA ARG A 225 9.00 18.85 -6.55
C ARG A 225 10.43 19.07 -7.03
N LYS A 226 10.60 19.97 -8.01
CA LYS A 226 11.93 20.41 -8.47
C LYS A 226 12.77 20.94 -7.28
N PRO A 227 13.99 20.41 -7.04
CA PRO A 227 14.86 20.92 -5.99
C PRO A 227 15.16 22.41 -6.19
N THR A 228 15.07 23.19 -5.11
CA THR A 228 15.36 24.63 -5.12
C THR A 228 16.64 24.99 -4.37
N ALA A 229 17.15 24.08 -3.53
CA ALA A 229 18.34 24.30 -2.72
C ALA A 229 19.41 23.26 -3.05
N LEU A 230 20.68 23.64 -2.85
CA LEU A 230 21.84 22.78 -3.12
C LEU A 230 22.33 22.00 -1.88
N SER A 231 21.86 22.37 -0.68
CA SER A 231 22.35 21.78 0.58
C SER A 231 21.21 21.14 1.35
N TYR A 232 21.22 19.81 1.42
CA TYR A 232 20.33 19.01 2.24
C TYR A 232 21.14 18.13 3.22
N PRO A 233 20.60 17.81 4.40
CA PRO A 233 21.26 16.88 5.32
C PRO A 233 21.36 15.48 4.70
N THR A 234 22.45 14.78 5.00
CA THR A 234 22.59 13.36 4.64
C THR A 234 21.84 12.48 5.65
N VAL A 235 21.26 11.38 5.17
CA VAL A 235 20.53 10.39 5.95
C VAL A 235 21.16 9.02 5.76
N ASP A 236 21.41 8.30 6.85
CA ASP A 236 21.91 6.93 6.83
C ASP A 236 20.74 5.94 6.86
N LEU A 237 20.63 5.09 5.84
CA LEU A 237 19.65 4.00 5.73
C LEU A 237 20.38 2.66 5.56
N PRO A 238 20.96 2.10 6.64
CA PRO A 238 21.88 0.96 6.56
C PRO A 238 21.22 -0.36 6.15
N LYS A 239 19.88 -0.45 6.19
CA LYS A 239 19.13 -1.65 5.77
C LYS A 239 18.48 -1.50 4.40
N LEU A 240 18.68 -0.37 3.72
CA LEU A 240 18.01 -0.10 2.45
C LEU A 240 18.51 -1.09 1.41
N SER A 241 17.63 -1.95 0.92
CA SER A 241 17.93 -2.95 -0.11
C SER A 241 17.45 -2.52 -1.48
N ARG A 242 16.42 -1.67 -1.55
CA ARG A 242 15.83 -1.20 -2.78
C ARG A 242 15.47 0.27 -2.68
N ILE A 243 15.89 1.06 -3.65
CA ILE A 243 15.47 2.44 -3.83
C ILE A 243 15.07 2.68 -5.28
N SER A 244 13.89 3.23 -5.49
CA SER A 244 13.36 3.54 -6.82
C SER A 244 12.80 4.95 -6.83
N LEU A 245 13.24 5.76 -7.79
CA LEU A 245 12.73 7.11 -8.00
C LEU A 245 12.28 7.28 -9.46
N THR A 246 10.98 7.42 -9.65
CA THR A 246 10.37 7.86 -10.90
C THR A 246 9.99 9.32 -10.76
N SER A 247 10.49 10.18 -11.65
CA SER A 247 10.31 11.63 -11.54
C SER A 247 10.29 12.30 -12.89
N LYS A 248 9.62 13.45 -12.96
CA LYS A 248 9.67 14.35 -14.12
C LYS A 248 10.98 15.13 -14.16
N TYR A 249 11.55 15.45 -13.00
CA TYR A 249 12.70 16.34 -12.90
C TYR A 249 13.97 15.53 -12.69
N PHE A 250 14.87 15.54 -13.67
CA PHE A 250 16.16 14.85 -13.55
C PHE A 250 16.94 15.25 -12.29
N GLN A 251 16.84 16.52 -11.87
CA GLN A 251 17.51 17.04 -10.66
C GLN A 251 17.05 16.35 -9.37
N THR A 252 15.89 15.68 -9.34
CA THR A 252 15.48 14.90 -8.16
C THR A 252 16.37 13.69 -7.90
N SER A 253 17.16 13.24 -8.88
CA SER A 253 18.22 12.24 -8.68
C SER A 253 19.28 12.69 -7.65
N LEU A 254 19.42 14.00 -7.37
CA LEU A 254 20.27 14.50 -6.29
C LEU A 254 19.87 13.93 -4.92
N LEU A 255 18.64 13.42 -4.76
CA LEU A 255 18.23 12.67 -3.58
C LEU A 255 19.23 11.56 -3.21
N PHE A 256 19.78 10.84 -4.20
CA PHE A 256 20.71 9.74 -3.97
C PHE A 256 22.02 10.21 -3.31
N GLN A 257 22.44 11.46 -3.51
CA GLN A 257 23.62 12.02 -2.86
C GLN A 257 23.41 12.30 -1.36
N HIS A 258 22.15 12.40 -0.94
CA HIS A 258 21.77 12.68 0.44
C HIS A 258 21.31 11.44 1.20
N ILE A 259 21.31 10.26 0.58
CA ILE A 259 20.99 9.00 1.23
C ILE A 259 22.23 8.11 1.18
N ARG A 260 22.72 7.68 2.34
CA ARG A 260 23.75 6.65 2.45
C ARG A 260 23.07 5.31 2.62
N TYR A 261 23.39 4.37 1.74
CA TYR A 261 22.83 3.02 1.70
C TYR A 261 23.93 2.00 1.38
N PRO A 262 23.73 0.71 1.69
CA PRO A 262 24.67 -0.36 1.37
C PRO A 262 25.05 -0.42 -0.11
N SER A 263 26.26 -0.87 -0.44
CA SER A 263 26.66 -1.06 -1.85
C SER A 263 25.84 -2.14 -2.56
N SER A 264 25.23 -3.07 -1.81
CA SER A 264 24.37 -4.13 -2.33
C SER A 264 22.93 -3.68 -2.64
N SER A 265 22.59 -2.41 -2.39
CA SER A 265 21.25 -1.90 -2.65
C SER A 265 20.98 -1.83 -4.15
N ALA A 266 19.79 -2.23 -4.59
CA ALA A 266 19.30 -2.00 -5.94
C ALA A 266 18.79 -0.55 -6.07
N VAL A 267 19.39 0.23 -6.96
CA VAL A 267 19.05 1.65 -7.20
C VAL A 267 18.45 1.82 -8.59
N GLY A 268 17.22 2.33 -8.65
CA GLY A 268 16.51 2.63 -9.89
C GLY A 268 16.15 4.11 -10.00
N PHE A 269 16.37 4.69 -11.18
CA PHE A 269 15.91 6.04 -11.52
C PHE A 269 15.25 6.06 -12.89
N ILE A 270 14.04 6.62 -12.97
CA ILE A 270 13.28 6.77 -14.21
C ILE A 270 12.88 8.23 -14.36
N SER A 271 13.39 8.89 -15.41
CA SER A 271 12.95 10.22 -15.82
C SER A 271 11.80 10.10 -16.81
N THR A 272 10.66 10.74 -16.55
CA THR A 272 9.54 10.75 -17.50
C THR A 272 9.59 11.92 -18.48
N ASP A 273 10.32 13.00 -18.18
CA ASP A 273 10.59 14.03 -19.18
C ASP A 273 11.72 13.58 -20.11
N PRO A 274 11.58 13.81 -21.43
CA PRO A 274 12.67 13.60 -22.36
C PRO A 274 13.83 14.55 -22.03
N PRO A 275 15.09 14.13 -22.23
CA PRO A 275 16.24 14.98 -22.00
C PRO A 275 16.14 16.23 -22.90
N LYS A 276 15.96 17.41 -22.30
CA LYS A 276 15.96 18.66 -23.05
C LYS A 276 17.38 18.91 -23.55
N ALA A 277 17.53 19.08 -24.86
CA ALA A 277 18.83 19.26 -25.54
C ALA A 277 19.64 20.50 -25.08
N SER A 278 19.10 21.32 -24.17
CA SER A 278 19.72 22.56 -23.68
C SER A 278 20.54 22.40 -22.39
N LEU A 279 20.94 21.18 -22.02
CA LEU A 279 21.82 20.91 -20.86
C LEU A 279 23.29 21.27 -21.16
N ASN A 280 23.54 22.51 -21.59
CA ASN A 280 24.88 22.98 -21.89
C ASN A 280 25.46 23.68 -20.65
N SER A 281 26.37 22.97 -19.96
CA SER A 281 27.52 23.46 -19.15
C SER A 281 27.53 23.23 -17.62
N LEU A 282 26.43 23.29 -16.87
CA LEU A 282 26.49 23.07 -15.40
C LEU A 282 25.85 21.77 -14.89
N ASP A 283 24.83 21.23 -15.56
CA ASP A 283 24.15 20.02 -15.09
C ASP A 283 24.88 18.72 -15.47
N SER A 284 25.82 18.75 -16.42
CA SER A 284 26.51 17.55 -16.92
C SER A 284 27.35 16.85 -15.84
N SER A 285 27.98 17.60 -14.92
CA SER A 285 28.74 17.05 -13.79
C SER A 285 27.85 16.27 -12.81
N LEU A 286 26.74 16.87 -12.38
CA LEU A 286 25.78 16.25 -11.45
C LEU A 286 25.09 15.04 -12.10
N THR A 287 24.78 15.15 -13.39
CA THR A 287 24.25 14.05 -14.21
C THR A 287 25.23 12.90 -14.24
N LEU A 288 26.52 13.16 -14.49
CA LEU A 288 27.54 12.12 -14.54
C LEU A 288 27.71 11.43 -13.18
N GLN A 289 27.70 12.18 -12.07
CA GLN A 289 27.80 11.60 -10.73
C GLN A 289 26.59 10.72 -10.37
N ALA A 290 25.37 11.19 -10.65
CA ALA A 290 24.16 10.42 -10.42
C ALA A 290 24.15 9.11 -11.25
N VAL A 291 24.50 9.20 -12.54
CA VAL A 291 24.61 8.03 -13.42
C VAL A 291 25.73 7.08 -12.97
N THR A 292 26.85 7.61 -12.49
CA THR A 292 27.97 6.79 -11.98
C THR A 292 27.58 6.05 -10.70
N GLN A 293 26.81 6.67 -9.81
CA GLN A 293 26.27 5.99 -8.63
C GLN A 293 25.26 4.91 -9.00
N LEU A 294 24.39 5.18 -9.99
CA LEU A 294 23.42 4.19 -10.48
C LEU A 294 24.10 2.96 -11.10
N ARG A 295 25.15 3.15 -11.91
CA ARG A 295 25.87 2.04 -12.56
C ARG A 295 26.61 1.14 -11.58
N ARG A 296 27.18 1.71 -10.50
CA ARG A 296 27.90 0.93 -9.47
C ARG A 296 26.99 0.02 -8.63
N SER A 297 25.68 0.19 -8.70
CA SER A 297 24.70 -0.63 -7.98
C SER A 297 24.22 -1.85 -8.80
N THR A 298 24.42 -1.83 -10.12
CA THR A 298 23.93 -2.89 -11.03
C THR A 298 24.96 -3.93 -11.41
N ASP A 299 26.23 -3.72 -11.06
CA ASP A 299 27.36 -4.64 -11.30
C ASP A 299 27.69 -5.45 -10.02
#